data_AF-A0A102D4H6-F1
#
_entry.id   AF-A0A102D4H6-F1
#
_cell.length_a   1.000
_cell.length_b   1.000
_cell.length_c   1.000
_cell.angle_alpha   90.00
_cell.angle_beta   90.00
_cell.angle_gamma   90.00
#
_symmetry.space_group_name_H-M   'P 1'
#
loop_
_entity.id
_entity.type
_entity.pdbx_description
1 polymer ?
#
loop_
_entity_poly.entity_id
_entity_poly.type
_entity_poly.pdbx_seq_one_letter_code
_entity_poly.pdbx_strand_id
1 'polypeptide(L)'
;MTRSGVLSQLTGTPEMQARFLARKAAFADSLMNFRAEYCHDQQRFADLLGNLHKFSGIAGLFGAGRLGVLAADGHETLRSAAPGQRATLICALQRAVQQELER
;
A
#
# COMPACT_ATOMS: atom_id res chain seq x y z
N MET A 1 19.64 -11.56 -23.55
CA MET A 1 19.21 -11.82 -22.16
C MET A 1 18.28 -10.70 -21.73
N THR A 2 16.98 -10.98 -21.68
CA THR A 2 15.93 -9.99 -21.40
C THR A 2 15.93 -9.61 -19.92
N ARG A 3 15.81 -8.31 -19.62
CA ARG A 3 15.73 -7.73 -18.25
C ARG A 3 14.74 -8.46 -17.31
N SER A 4 13.78 -9.18 -17.88
CA SER A 4 12.77 -9.98 -17.17
C SER A 4 13.35 -11.16 -16.35
N GLY A 5 14.43 -11.80 -16.80
CA GLY A 5 15.01 -12.96 -16.11
C GLY A 5 15.75 -12.60 -14.82
N VAL A 6 16.41 -11.44 -14.79
CA VAL A 6 17.20 -10.97 -13.64
C VAL A 6 16.28 -10.48 -12.51
N LEU A 7 15.20 -9.77 -12.85
CA LEU A 7 14.23 -9.32 -11.84
C LEU A 7 13.50 -10.50 -11.18
N SER A 8 13.17 -11.55 -11.96
CA SER A 8 12.57 -12.78 -11.42
C SER A 8 13.52 -13.59 -10.53
N GLN A 9 14.84 -13.55 -10.79
CA GLN A 9 15.84 -14.17 -9.91
C GLN A 9 16.04 -13.38 -8.60
N LEU A 10 15.92 -12.05 -8.65
CA LEU A 10 16.10 -11.19 -7.47
C LEU A 10 14.89 -11.17 -6.55
N THR A 11 13.66 -11.21 -7.07
CA THR A 11 12.44 -11.28 -6.24
C THR A 11 12.12 -12.70 -5.77
N GLY A 12 12.79 -13.70 -6.35
CA GLY A 12 12.63 -15.11 -6.01
C GLY A 12 13.42 -15.58 -4.78
N THR A 13 14.35 -14.79 -4.24
CA THR A 13 15.11 -15.22 -3.06
C THR A 13 14.24 -15.20 -1.79
N PRO A 14 14.43 -16.15 -0.86
CA PRO A 14 13.66 -16.19 0.39
C PRO A 14 13.74 -14.88 1.20
N GLU A 15 14.90 -14.22 1.21
CA GLU A 15 15.12 -12.97 1.94
C GLU A 15 14.30 -11.82 1.34
N MET A 16 14.23 -11.75 0.00
CA MET A 16 13.44 -10.73 -0.69
C MET A 16 11.94 -10.98 -0.54
N GLN A 17 11.52 -12.24 -0.58
CA GLN A 17 10.13 -12.60 -0.26
C GLN A 17 9.77 -12.24 1.18
N ALA A 18 10.62 -12.57 2.16
CA ALA A 18 10.39 -12.22 3.56
C ALA A 18 10.29 -10.70 3.77
N ARG A 19 11.18 -9.92 3.12
CA ARG A 19 11.12 -8.45 3.14
C ARG A 19 9.83 -7.91 2.51
N PHE A 20 9.39 -8.51 1.40
CA PHE A 20 8.14 -8.14 0.78
C PHE A 20 6.94 -8.43 1.69
N LEU A 21 6.87 -9.62 2.30
CA LEU A 21 5.81 -9.97 3.24
C LEU A 21 5.77 -9.03 4.45
N ALA A 22 6.95 -8.68 5.01
CA ALA A 22 7.04 -7.70 6.07
C ALA A 22 6.53 -6.32 5.62
N ARG A 23 6.84 -5.89 4.39
CA ARG A 23 6.31 -4.63 3.84
C ARG A 23 4.80 -4.69 3.62
N LYS A 24 4.28 -5.82 3.11
CA LYS A 24 2.83 -6.04 2.94
C LYS A 24 2.11 -5.96 4.28
N ALA A 25 2.65 -6.59 5.32
CA ALA A 25 2.11 -6.53 6.68
C ALA A 25 2.15 -5.11 7.25
N ALA A 26 3.28 -4.40 7.12
CA ALA A 26 3.40 -3.01 7.59
C ALA A 26 2.46 -2.05 6.84
N PHE A 27 2.26 -2.26 5.54
CA PHE A 27 1.27 -1.52 4.74
C PHE A 27 -0.16 -1.76 5.26
N ALA A 28 -0.54 -3.03 5.42
CA ALA A 28 -1.87 -3.39 5.90
C ALA A 28 -2.11 -2.82 7.31
N ASP A 29 -1.15 -2.99 8.23
CA ASP A 29 -1.22 -2.48 9.59
C ASP A 29 -1.35 -0.95 9.62
N SER A 30 -0.50 -0.24 8.87
CA SER A 30 -0.55 1.23 8.77
C SER A 30 -1.89 1.74 8.25
N LEU A 31 -2.51 1.03 7.31
CA LEU A 31 -3.79 1.43 6.74
C LEU A 31 -4.96 1.04 7.65
N MET A 32 -4.99 -0.19 8.17
CA MET A 32 -6.09 -0.69 9.03
C MET A 32 -6.15 0.03 10.38
N ASN A 33 -5.00 0.44 10.93
CA ASN A 33 -4.94 1.16 12.20
C ASN A 33 -5.06 2.68 12.02
N PHE A 34 -5.19 3.18 10.80
CA PHE A 34 -5.38 4.61 10.57
C PHE A 34 -6.79 5.05 10.98
N ARG A 35 -6.86 5.89 12.00
CA ARG A 35 -8.12 6.39 12.55
C ARG A 35 -8.54 7.71 11.90
N ALA A 36 -9.85 7.98 11.88
CA ALA A 36 -10.41 9.20 11.31
C ALA A 36 -9.81 10.47 11.93
N GLU A 37 -9.54 10.46 13.24
CA GLU A 37 -8.89 11.56 13.97
C GLU A 37 -7.50 11.94 13.41
N TYR A 38 -6.78 10.98 12.82
CA TYR A 38 -5.46 11.22 12.22
C TYR A 38 -5.54 11.92 10.85
N CYS A 39 -6.72 12.12 10.27
CA CYS A 39 -6.86 12.85 9.00
C CYS A 39 -6.46 14.33 9.09
N HIS A 40 -6.46 14.86 10.31
CA HIS A 40 -6.05 16.24 10.63
C HIS A 40 -4.59 16.33 11.10
N ASP A 41 -3.99 15.20 11.49
CA ASP A 41 -2.57 15.09 11.82
C ASP A 41 -1.77 14.99 10.52
N GLN A 42 -1.14 16.10 10.13
CA GLN A 42 -0.39 16.18 8.89
C GLN A 42 0.75 15.16 8.81
N GLN A 43 1.42 14.88 9.92
CA GLN A 43 2.55 13.95 9.96
C GLN A 43 2.05 12.52 9.73
N ARG A 44 1.03 12.10 10.50
CA ARG A 44 0.46 10.75 10.34
C ARG A 44 -0.14 10.55 8.96
N PHE A 45 -0.84 11.55 8.43
CA PHE A 45 -1.42 11.48 7.10
C PHE A 45 -0.33 11.38 6.01
N ALA A 46 0.76 12.15 6.13
CA ALA A 46 1.90 12.06 5.23
C ALA A 46 2.59 10.68 5.32
N ASP A 47 2.71 10.10 6.52
CA ASP A 47 3.28 8.77 6.71
C ASP A 47 2.43 7.69 6.03
N LEU A 48 1.09 7.77 6.13
CA LEU A 48 0.18 6.88 5.41
C LEU A 48 0.36 6.99 3.89
N LEU A 49 0.39 8.21 3.35
CA LEU A 49 0.63 8.44 1.92
C LEU A 49 1.99 7.88 1.47
N GLY A 50 3.05 8.10 2.26
CA GLY A 50 4.36 7.55 2.00
C GLY A 50 4.37 6.01 1.96
N ASN A 51 3.61 5.36 2.85
CA ASN A 51 3.48 3.91 2.88
C ASN A 51 2.71 3.37 1.66
N LEU A 52 1.62 4.03 1.27
CA LEU A 52 0.85 3.70 0.06
C LEU A 52 1.74 3.75 -1.19
N HIS A 53 2.47 4.85 -1.37
CA HIS A 53 3.38 5.04 -2.51
C HIS A 53 4.51 4.01 -2.56
N LYS A 54 5.15 3.73 -1.42
CA LYS A 54 6.24 2.74 -1.34
C LYS A 54 5.74 1.33 -1.65
N PHE A 55 4.58 0.95 -1.12
CA PHE A 55 4.03 -0.38 -1.34
C PHE A 55 3.60 -0.59 -2.79
N SER A 56 2.92 0.40 -3.41
CA SER A 56 2.50 0.29 -4.81
C SER A 56 3.67 0.06 -5.77
N GLY A 57 4.81 0.73 -5.52
CA GLY A 57 6.02 0.60 -6.34
C GLY A 57 6.66 -0.79 -6.32
N ILE A 58 6.46 -1.58 -5.25
CA ILE A 58 7.05 -2.92 -5.14
C ILE A 58 6.04 -4.06 -5.37
N ALA A 59 4.74 -3.82 -5.15
CA ALA A 59 3.73 -4.87 -5.14
C ALA A 59 3.64 -5.64 -6.47
N GLY A 60 3.81 -4.95 -7.60
CA GLY A 60 3.83 -5.57 -8.93
C GLY A 60 4.98 -6.57 -9.13
N LEU A 61 6.12 -6.36 -8.46
CA LEU A 61 7.29 -7.23 -8.57
C LEU A 61 7.13 -8.58 -7.85
N PHE A 62 6.17 -8.67 -6.93
CA PHE A 62 5.93 -9.85 -6.08
C PHE A 62 4.54 -10.46 -6.30
N GLY A 63 3.90 -10.17 -7.43
CA GLY A 63 2.60 -10.76 -7.80
C GLY A 63 1.41 -10.20 -7.02
N ALA A 64 1.60 -9.21 -6.13
CA ALA A 64 0.52 -8.55 -5.39
C ALA A 64 -0.10 -7.39 -6.19
N GLY A 65 -0.33 -7.60 -7.49
CA GLY A 65 -0.69 -6.54 -8.42
C GLY A 65 -1.96 -5.77 -8.02
N ARG A 66 -3.00 -6.48 -7.55
CA ARG A 66 -4.26 -5.84 -7.16
C ARG A 66 -4.12 -4.96 -5.92
N LEU A 67 -3.42 -5.44 -4.88
CA LEU A 67 -3.08 -4.63 -3.71
C LEU A 67 -2.21 -3.42 -4.09
N GLY A 68 -1.29 -3.59 -5.04
CA GLY A 68 -0.48 -2.50 -5.58
C GLY A 68 -1.32 -1.41 -6.24
N VAL A 69 -2.31 -1.79 -7.06
CA VAL A 69 -3.27 -0.87 -7.68
C VAL A 69 -4.09 -0.13 -6.62
N LEU A 70 -4.65 -0.85 -5.64
CA LEU A 70 -5.40 -0.21 -4.55
C LEU A 70 -4.55 0.81 -3.79
N ALA A 71 -3.27 0.51 -3.53
CA ALA A 71 -2.36 1.43 -2.87
C ALA A 71 -2.02 2.66 -3.75
N ALA A 72 -1.84 2.48 -5.05
CA ALA A 72 -1.60 3.58 -5.99
C ALA A 72 -2.84 4.50 -6.11
N ASP A 73 -4.01 3.92 -6.34
CA ASP A 73 -5.27 4.67 -6.46
C ASP A 73 -5.61 5.38 -5.14
N GLY A 74 -5.40 4.70 -4.02
CA GLY A 74 -5.54 5.26 -2.68
C GLY A 74 -4.60 6.44 -2.44
N HIS A 75 -3.33 6.31 -2.82
CA HIS A 75 -2.35 7.41 -2.74
C HIS A 75 -2.81 8.64 -3.54
N GLU A 76 -3.15 8.47 -4.82
CA GLU A 76 -3.53 9.61 -5.67
C GLU A 76 -4.83 10.28 -5.22
N THR A 77 -5.81 9.46 -4.83
CA THR A 77 -7.10 9.93 -4.34
C THR A 77 -6.94 10.72 -3.04
N LEU A 78 -6.18 10.19 -2.08
CA LEU A 78 -5.97 10.84 -0.77
C LEU A 78 -5.08 12.08 -0.87
N ARG A 79 -4.05 12.06 -1.73
CA ARG A 79 -3.18 13.21 -1.99
C ARG A 79 -3.96 14.42 -2.48
N SER A 80 -5.00 14.19 -3.27
CA SER A 80 -5.84 15.23 -3.87
C SER A 80 -7.11 15.53 -3.06
N ALA A 81 -7.37 14.78 -1.98
CA ALA A 81 -8.60 14.89 -1.20
C ALA A 81 -8.62 16.12 -0.30
N ALA A 82 -9.76 16.81 -0.29
CA ALA A 82 -10.05 17.83 0.70
C ALA A 82 -10.06 17.21 2.12
N PRO A 83 -9.65 17.93 3.18
CA PRO A 83 -9.58 17.38 4.54
C PRO A 83 -10.86 16.67 5.00
N GLY A 84 -12.04 17.22 4.68
CA GLY A 84 -13.34 16.64 5.04
C GLY A 84 -13.68 15.33 4.34
N GLN A 85 -12.99 14.96 3.27
CA GLN A 85 -13.25 13.72 2.50
C GLN A 85 -12.31 12.58 2.90
N ARG A 86 -11.17 12.89 3.52
CA ARG A 86 -10.09 11.92 3.79
C ARG A 86 -10.56 10.71 4.60
N ALA A 87 -11.32 10.95 5.67
CA ALA A 87 -11.81 9.86 6.52
C ALA A 87 -12.67 8.86 5.74
N THR A 88 -13.63 9.34 4.95
CA THR A 88 -14.49 8.50 4.11
C THR A 88 -13.68 7.70 3.09
N LEU A 89 -12.70 8.34 2.45
CA LEU A 89 -11.83 7.72 1.45
C LEU A 89 -10.92 6.65 2.07
N ILE A 90 -10.37 6.91 3.26
CA ILE A 90 -9.57 5.93 4.01
C ILE A 90 -10.44 4.73 4.40
N CYS A 91 -11.67 4.94 4.89
CA CYS A 91 -12.59 3.83 5.19
C CYS A 91 -12.96 3.02 3.95
N ALA A 92 -13.08 3.65 2.78
CA ALA A 92 -13.31 2.94 1.52
C ALA A 92 -12.09 2.10 1.12
N LEU A 93 -10.90 2.68 1.22
CA LEU A 93 -9.64 2.00 0.93
C LEU A 93 -9.37 0.83 1.88
N GLN A 94 -9.64 1.01 3.18
CA GLN A 94 -9.53 -0.04 4.19
C GLN A 94 -10.37 -1.26 3.83
N ARG A 95 -11.64 -1.06 3.47
CA ARG A 95 -12.54 -2.14 3.05
C ARG A 95 -12.04 -2.87 1.81
N ALA A 96 -11.61 -2.12 0.79
CA ALA A 96 -11.11 -2.71 -0.45
C ALA A 96 -9.83 -3.55 -0.21
N VAL A 97 -8.92 -3.07 0.64
CA VAL A 97 -7.70 -3.80 1.00
C VAL A 97 -8.03 -5.03 1.84
N GLN A 98 -8.94 -4.93 2.81
CA GLN A 98 -9.36 -6.07 3.64
C GLN A 98 -9.94 -7.20 2.77
N GLN A 99 -10.83 -6.87 1.83
CA GLN A 99 -11.41 -7.85 0.90
C GLN A 99 -10.35 -8.56 0.03
N GLU A 100 -9.28 -7.85 -0.34
CA GLU A 100 -8.20 -8.42 -1.13
C GLU A 100 -7.24 -9.28 -0.29
N LEU A 101 -7.14 -9.02 1.02
CA LEU A 101 -6.34 -9.85 1.94
C LEU A 101 -7.02 -11.17 2.33
N GLU A 102 -8.35 -11.23 2.25
CA GLU A 102 -9.17 -12.41 2.57
C GLU A 102 -9.36 -13.38 1.40
N ARG A 103 -8.89 -13.02 0.20
CA ARG A 103 -8.94 -13.85 -1.02
C ARG A 103 -7.75 -14.78 -1.14
#